data_AF-A0A424Y389-F1
#
_entry.id   AF-A0A424Y389-F1
#
_cell.length_a   1.000
_cell.length_b   1.000
_cell.length_c   1.000
_cell.angle_alpha   90.00
_cell.angle_beta   90.00
_cell.angle_gamma   90.00
#
_symmetry.space_group_name_H-M   'P 1'
#
loop_
_entity.id
_entity.type
_entity.pdbx_description
1 polymer ?
#
loop_
_entity_poly.entity_id
_entity_poly.type
_entity_poly.pdbx_seq_one_letter_code
_entity_poly.pdbx_strand_id
1 'polypeptide(L)'
;MKREYLLAFHSTHHAIAGEQILKEKDYPVGIIPTPREITASCGLSLRWDAEAIAAGKDEMLKLLQKKHVEWAGLYTRCREEGKNSLWTLAENAEKSLQGDDE
;
A
#
# COMPACT_ATOMS: atom_id res chain seq x y z
N MET A 1 -6.03 19.79 0.44
CA MET A 1 -6.62 18.44 0.31
C MET A 1 -5.48 17.46 0.39
N LYS A 2 -5.38 16.64 1.44
CA LYS A 2 -4.27 15.68 1.57
C LYS A 2 -4.72 14.31 1.10
N ARG A 3 -3.93 13.65 0.27
CA ARG A 3 -4.22 12.29 -0.19
C ARG A 3 -3.22 11.33 0.43
N GLU A 4 -3.73 10.32 1.10
CA GLU A 4 -2.96 9.24 1.69
C GLU A 4 -3.17 7.97 0.87
N TYR A 5 -2.14 7.13 0.85
CA TYR A 5 -2.18 5.79 0.31
C TYR A 5 -1.90 4.80 1.44
N LEU A 6 -2.58 3.66 1.36
CA LEU A 6 -2.41 2.55 2.28
C LEU A 6 -2.32 1.26 1.48
N LEU A 7 -1.21 0.56 1.60
CA LEU A 7 -0.99 -0.73 0.97
C LEU A 7 -1.15 -1.81 2.03
N ALA A 8 -2.22 -2.60 1.91
CA ALA A 8 -2.46 -3.72 2.79
C ALA A 8 -1.64 -4.94 2.33
N PHE A 9 -1.21 -5.78 3.26
CA PHE A 9 -0.42 -6.98 2.97
C PHE A 9 -1.12 -8.25 3.42
N HIS A 10 -0.88 -9.34 2.70
CA HIS A 10 -1.29 -10.69 3.11
C HIS A 10 -0.35 -11.33 4.14
N SER A 11 0.88 -10.80 4.28
CA SER A 11 1.87 -11.29 5.26
C SER A 11 2.62 -10.13 5.94
N THR A 12 2.88 -10.27 7.23
CA THR A 12 3.77 -9.38 8.00
C THR A 12 5.15 -9.27 7.39
N HIS A 13 5.69 -10.38 6.88
CA HIS A 13 6.99 -10.41 6.22
C HIS A 13 7.04 -9.49 4.99
N HIS A 14 5.99 -9.50 4.17
CA HIS A 14 5.88 -8.62 3.01
C HIS A 14 5.74 -7.15 3.43
N ALA A 15 4.99 -6.85 4.49
CA ALA A 15 4.86 -5.48 5.00
C ALA A 15 6.23 -4.93 5.46
N ILE A 16 6.99 -5.73 6.23
CA ILE A 16 8.32 -5.36 6.73
C ILE A 16 9.31 -5.21 5.57
N ALA A 17 9.33 -6.17 4.65
CA ALA A 17 10.18 -6.12 3.47
C ALA A 17 9.88 -4.87 2.64
N GLY A 18 8.60 -4.60 2.38
CA GLY A 18 8.18 -3.43 1.63
C GLY A 18 8.61 -2.13 2.29
N GLU A 19 8.47 -2.00 3.61
CA GLU A 19 8.98 -0.84 4.34
C GLU A 19 10.48 -0.65 4.17
N GLN A 20 11.27 -1.71 4.36
CA GLN A 20 12.72 -1.63 4.25
C GLN A 20 13.16 -1.20 2.84
N ILE A 21 12.55 -1.79 1.82
CA ILE A 21 12.81 -1.47 0.41
C ILE A 21 12.54 0.01 0.11
N LEU A 22 11.46 0.56 0.69
CA LEU A 22 11.08 1.95 0.50
C LEU A 22 11.94 2.90 1.33
N LYS A 23 12.28 2.53 2.57
CA LYS A 23 13.23 3.26 3.42
C LYS A 23 14.63 3.32 2.81
N GLU A 24 15.07 2.27 2.11
CA GLU A 24 16.34 2.26 1.37
C GLU A 24 16.37 3.32 0.25
N LYS A 25 15.19 3.73 -0.24
CA LYS A 25 15.02 4.83 -1.19
C LYS A 25 14.78 6.20 -0.54
N ASP A 26 14.91 6.29 0.79
CA ASP A 26 14.60 7.49 1.59
C ASP A 26 13.12 7.93 1.48
N TYR A 27 12.22 6.99 1.17
CA TYR A 27 10.81 7.30 1.09
C TYR A 27 10.16 7.38 2.48
N PRO A 28 9.40 8.46 2.78
CA PRO A 28 8.72 8.64 4.06
C PRO A 28 7.47 7.75 4.15
N VAL A 29 7.69 6.46 4.31
CA VAL A 29 6.65 5.44 4.47
C VAL A 29 6.65 4.90 5.90
N GLY A 30 5.48 4.49 6.40
CA GLY A 30 5.37 3.88 7.72
C GLY A 30 4.48 2.66 7.72
N ILE A 31 4.94 1.58 8.37
CA ILE A 31 4.07 0.45 8.72
C ILE A 31 3.11 0.88 9.81
N ILE A 32 1.84 0.59 9.59
CA ILE A 32 0.78 0.73 10.58
C ILE A 32 -0.02 -0.58 10.66
N PRO A 33 -0.66 -0.86 11.81
CA PRO A 33 -1.65 -1.92 11.86
C PRO A 33 -2.80 -1.60 10.91
N THR A 34 -3.32 -2.63 10.23
CA THR A 34 -4.46 -2.49 9.34
C THR A 34 -5.64 -1.93 10.13
N PRO A 35 -6.21 -0.78 9.73
CA PRO A 35 -7.37 -0.22 10.42
C PRO A 35 -8.56 -1.17 10.29
N ARG A 36 -9.40 -1.25 11.32
CA ARG A 36 -10.56 -2.18 11.38
C ARG A 36 -11.54 -2.07 10.21
N GLU A 37 -11.55 -0.94 9.51
CA GLU A 37 -12.37 -0.72 8.32
C GLU A 37 -11.84 -1.42 7.05
N ILE A 38 -10.57 -1.86 7.05
CA ILE A 38 -9.96 -2.61 5.95
C ILE A 38 -9.87 -4.08 6.35
N THR A 39 -10.53 -4.94 5.56
CA THR A 39 -10.48 -6.39 5.72
C THR A 39 -9.21 -6.95 5.08
N ALA A 40 -8.05 -6.83 5.75
CA ALA A 40 -6.82 -7.50 5.32
C ALA A 40 -6.47 -8.63 6.29
N SER A 41 -6.14 -9.81 5.75
CA SER A 41 -5.93 -11.03 6.54
C SER A 41 -4.74 -10.99 7.51
N CYS A 42 -3.75 -10.11 7.31
CA CYS A 42 -2.52 -10.10 8.11
C CYS A 42 -2.33 -8.92 9.07
N GLY A 43 -3.27 -7.97 9.10
CA GLY A 43 -3.26 -6.90 10.10
C GLY A 43 -2.13 -5.87 10.01
N LEU A 44 -1.27 -5.89 8.97
CA LEU A 44 -0.25 -4.87 8.73
C LEU A 44 -0.40 -4.22 7.35
N SER A 45 -0.09 -2.93 7.28
CA SER A 45 -0.23 -2.12 6.08
C SER A 45 0.81 -1.01 6.05
N LEU A 46 1.28 -0.64 4.86
CA LEU A 46 2.14 0.52 4.67
C LEU A 46 1.29 1.74 4.37
N ARG A 47 1.53 2.84 5.07
CA ARG A 47 0.91 4.13 4.78
C ARG A 47 1.97 5.13 4.33
N TRP A 48 1.59 5.97 3.37
CA TRP A 48 2.34 7.16 2.99
C TRP A 48 1.42 8.25 2.44
N ASP A 49 1.92 9.49 2.45
CA ASP A 49 1.24 10.61 1.82
C ASP A 49 1.59 10.68 0.32
N ALA A 50 0.58 10.87 -0.52
CA ALA A 50 0.74 11.09 -1.95
C ALA A 50 1.63 12.30 -2.26
N GLU A 51 1.57 13.31 -1.39
CA GLU A 51 2.33 14.55 -1.50
C GLU A 51 3.80 14.37 -1.11
N ALA A 52 4.10 13.33 -0.31
CA ALA A 52 5.46 13.07 0.16
C ALA A 52 6.32 12.34 -0.88
N ILE A 53 5.69 11.66 -1.85
CA ILE A 53 6.38 10.94 -2.92
C ILE A 53 6.04 11.62 -4.26
N ALA A 54 6.96 12.40 -4.80
CA ALA A 54 6.76 13.06 -6.11
C ALA A 54 6.57 12.05 -7.27
N ALA A 55 7.19 10.87 -7.18
CA ALA A 55 7.02 9.78 -8.14
C ALA A 55 5.64 9.08 -8.04
N GLY A 56 4.89 9.34 -6.96
CA GLY A 56 3.63 8.68 -6.69
C GLY A 56 3.78 7.22 -6.24
N LYS A 57 2.65 6.51 -6.27
CA LYS A 57 2.53 5.10 -5.83
C LYS A 57 3.13 4.11 -6.84
N ASP A 58 3.09 4.42 -8.14
CA ASP A 58 3.49 3.51 -9.22
C ASP A 58 4.95 3.06 -9.11
N GLU A 59 5.87 3.98 -8.80
CA GLU A 59 7.29 3.65 -8.60
C GLU A 59 7.47 2.71 -7.39
N MET A 60 6.73 2.97 -6.31
CA MET A 60 6.76 2.12 -5.12
C MET A 60 6.26 0.71 -5.44
N LEU A 61 5.13 0.59 -6.15
CA LEU A 61 4.57 -0.70 -6.56
C LEU A 61 5.55 -1.48 -7.45
N LYS A 62 6.20 -0.82 -8.41
CA LYS A 62 7.24 -1.44 -9.25
C LYS A 62 8.42 -1.96 -8.43
N LEU A 63 8.86 -1.19 -7.44
CA LEU A 63 9.96 -1.56 -6.56
C LEU A 63 9.62 -2.80 -5.71
N LEU A 64 8.41 -2.83 -5.16
CA LEU A 64 7.87 -3.96 -4.40
C LEU A 64 7.73 -5.21 -5.28
N GLN A 65 7.17 -5.07 -6.49
CA GLN A 65 7.04 -6.15 -7.46
C GLN A 65 8.41 -6.73 -7.86
N LYS A 66 9.41 -5.88 -8.12
CA LYS A 66 10.80 -6.29 -8.42
C LYS A 66 11.43 -7.14 -7.31
N LYS A 67 11.03 -6.91 -6.07
CA LYS A 67 11.51 -7.63 -4.88
C LYS A 67 10.60 -8.80 -4.51
N HIS A 68 9.64 -9.17 -5.38
CA HIS A 68 8.65 -10.23 -5.15
C HIS A 68 7.85 -10.03 -3.87
N VAL A 69 7.53 -8.77 -3.55
CA VAL A 69 6.67 -8.45 -2.41
C VAL A 69 5.23 -8.45 -2.87
N GLU A 70 4.43 -9.37 -2.33
CA GLU A 70 3.00 -9.42 -2.57
C GLU A 70 2.25 -8.52 -1.59
N TRP A 71 1.32 -7.73 -2.11
CA TRP A 71 0.38 -6.94 -1.32
C TRP A 71 -1.03 -7.52 -1.51
N ALA A 72 -1.97 -7.15 -0.65
CA ALA A 72 -3.37 -7.49 -0.81
C ALA A 72 -4.08 -6.49 -1.72
N GLY A 73 -3.96 -5.22 -1.37
CA GLY A 73 -4.59 -4.14 -2.12
C GLY A 73 -4.04 -2.79 -1.72
N LEU A 74 -4.05 -1.88 -2.67
CA LEU A 74 -3.74 -0.48 -2.48
C LEU A 74 -5.05 0.28 -2.27
N TYR A 75 -5.11 1.02 -1.18
CA TYR A 75 -6.20 1.88 -0.78
C TYR A 75 -5.75 3.33 -0.82
N THR A 76 -6.67 4.24 -1.06
CA THR A 76 -6.44 5.69 -1.02
C THR A 76 -7.51 6.37 -0.19
N ARG A 77 -7.13 7.49 0.43
CA ARG A 77 -8.03 8.31 1.23
C ARG A 77 -7.71 9.77 1.01
N CYS A 78 -8.74 10.60 0.83
CA CYS A 78 -8.58 12.06 0.84
C CYS A 78 -8.94 12.60 2.22
N ARG A 79 -7.97 13.02 3.03
CA ARG A 79 -8.22 13.65 4.32
C ARG A 79 -8.58 15.13 4.13
N GLU A 80 -9.81 15.50 4.50
CA GLU A 80 -10.28 16.88 4.59
C GLU A 80 -10.40 17.27 6.07
N GLU A 81 -9.96 18.48 6.44
CA GLU A 81 -10.04 18.96 7.81
C GLU A 81 -11.51 19.07 8.24
N GLY A 82 -11.95 18.20 9.15
CA GLY A 82 -13.33 18.14 9.65
C GLY A 82 -14.23 17.06 9.03
N LYS A 83 -13.75 16.21 8.12
CA LYS A 83 -14.53 15.07 7.57
C LYS A 83 -13.80 13.74 7.73
N ASN A 84 -14.54 12.72 8.14
CA ASN A 84 -14.04 11.36 8.28
C ASN A 84 -14.10 10.64 6.92
N SER A 85 -12.97 10.60 6.23
CA SER A 85 -12.88 9.93 4.94
C SER A 85 -12.55 8.45 5.15
N LEU A 86 -13.31 7.57 4.51
CA LEU A 86 -13.06 6.12 4.50
C LEU A 86 -11.94 5.78 3.51
N TRP A 87 -11.29 4.63 3.73
CA TRP A 87 -10.37 4.07 2.73
C TRP A 87 -11.13 3.51 1.53
N THR A 88 -10.71 3.92 0.33
CA THR A 88 -11.25 3.42 -0.94
C THR A 88 -10.21 2.55 -1.62
N LEU A 89 -10.60 1.35 -2.07
CA LEU A 89 -9.72 0.47 -2.84
C LEU A 89 -9.37 1.14 -4.18
N ALA A 90 -8.08 1.40 -4.39
CA ALA A 90 -7.56 1.99 -5.62
C ALA A 90 -7.09 0.90 -6.60
N GLU A 91 -6.44 -0.15 -6.11
CA GLU A 91 -5.92 -1.25 -6.94
C GLU A 91 -5.85 -2.55 -6.13
N ASN A 92 -6.25 -3.67 -6.71
CA ASN A 92 -6.19 -4.98 -6.04
C ASN A 92 -5.04 -5.79 -6.61
N ALA A 93 -4.23 -6.41 -5.74
CA ALA A 93 -3.09 -7.22 -6.20
C ALA A 93 -3.53 -8.58 -6.76
N GLU A 94 -4.73 -9.05 -6.41
CA GLU A 94 -5.27 -10.36 -6.86
C GLU A 94 -5.50 -10.43 -8.38
N LYS A 95 -5.25 -9.35 -9.13
CA LYS A 95 -5.14 -9.37 -10.60
C LYS A 95 -3.70 -9.66 -11.05
N SER A 96 -3.21 -10.87 -10.79
CA SER A 96 -2.20 -11.54 -11.63
C SER A 96 -2.20 -13.04 -11.38
N LEU A 97 -3.38 -13.65 -11.50
CA LEU A 97 -3.53 -15.03 -11.96
C LEU A 97 -4.77 -15.04 -12.86
N GLN A 98 -4.65 -14.43 -14.03
CA GLN A 98 -5.58 -14.72 -15.12
C GLN A 98 -4.77 -15.33 -16.27
N GLY A 99 -4.59 -16.64 -16.15
CA GLY A 99 -4.43 -17.61 -17.24
C GLY A 99 -3.33 -17.35 -18.25
N ASP A 100 -2.19 -17.99 -18.03
CA ASP A 100 -1.32 -18.47 -19.11
C ASP A 100 -1.04 -19.95 -18.85
N ASP A 101 -2.07 -20.79 -18.96
CA ASP A 101 -1.93 -22.22 -19.25
C ASP A 101 -3.11 -22.63 -20.14
N GLU A 102 -2.82 -22.63 -21.44
CA GLU A 102 -3.44 -23.32 -22.60
C GLU A 102 -4.87 -22.97 -23.06
#